data_AF-A0A538PX60-F1
#
_entry.id   AF-A0A538PX60-F1
#
_cell.length_a   1.000
_cell.length_b   1.000
_cell.length_c   1.000
_cell.angle_alpha   90.00
_cell.angle_beta   90.00
_cell.angle_gamma   90.00
#
_symmetry.space_group_name_H-M   'P 1'
#
loop_
_entity.id
_entity.type
_entity.pdbx_description
1 polymer ?
#
loop_
_entity_poly.entity_id
_entity_poly.type
_entity_poly.pdbx_seq_one_letter_code
_entity_poly.pdbx_strand_id
1 'polypeptide(L)'
;MIRAAVSAIALGCAGRASSVPPAAPAEASLSLAADERMIDIPAGRYVAGSTPEERATAYDNFRDTTGSDTARAERWFEREADRHSATLPAFRIDLMPVTQAQFAEFVVAERAAPPAIDEAAWQAEGMTGDFASFAPRLVWRDGRPPSSREDHPVVAVAWAEAERYCRWRGGQRGQPRRLPTADELEKAARGDGGMAYPWGNLYEPDKLNSAVRGPGDTTPVGNYPAGASPYGVLDLAGNVYHWTTTPGGPGERVIKGSAWRDFGGLGRGAWFDRRAAAAGHVVVGFRCAADAPP
;
A
#
# COMPACT_ATOMS: atom_id res chain seq x y z
N MET A 1 46.61 -81.33 -20.13
CA MET A 1 46.74 -80.48 -18.92
C MET A 1 46.98 -79.05 -19.34
N ILE A 2 46.04 -78.17 -19.00
CA ILE A 2 46.13 -76.70 -18.77
C ILE A 2 47.12 -75.90 -19.65
N ARG A 3 46.58 -75.04 -20.52
CA ARG A 3 47.22 -73.76 -20.88
C ARG A 3 46.17 -72.65 -20.87
N ALA A 4 46.39 -71.70 -19.96
CA ALA A 4 45.54 -70.54 -19.71
C ALA A 4 45.64 -69.51 -20.85
N ALA A 5 44.50 -68.93 -21.21
CA ALA A 5 44.38 -67.83 -22.16
C ALA A 5 44.29 -66.50 -21.41
N VAL A 6 45.06 -65.53 -21.88
CA VAL A 6 45.09 -64.13 -21.44
C VAL A 6 43.90 -63.39 -22.06
N SER A 7 43.13 -62.66 -21.26
CA SER A 7 42.20 -61.63 -21.74
C SER A 7 42.37 -60.37 -20.89
N ALA A 8 42.69 -59.27 -21.58
CA ALA A 8 42.88 -57.94 -21.03
C ALA A 8 41.54 -57.32 -20.61
N ILE A 9 41.52 -56.71 -19.42
CA ILE A 9 40.36 -55.96 -18.90
C ILE A 9 40.58 -54.48 -19.25
N ALA A 10 39.71 -53.92 -20.09
CA ALA A 10 39.62 -52.49 -20.35
C ALA A 10 38.84 -51.81 -19.20
N LEU A 11 39.45 -50.81 -18.57
CA LEU A 11 38.76 -49.90 -17.63
C LEU A 11 37.88 -48.93 -18.42
N GLY A 12 36.55 -49.08 -18.29
CA GLY A 12 35.57 -48.08 -18.71
C GLY A 12 35.20 -47.17 -17.55
N CYS A 13 35.47 -45.86 -17.68
CA CYS A 13 35.04 -44.84 -16.73
C CYS A 13 33.51 -44.66 -16.79
N ALA A 14 32.81 -45.03 -15.71
CA ALA A 14 31.40 -44.72 -15.55
C ALA A 14 31.22 -43.25 -15.13
N GLY A 15 30.67 -42.43 -16.03
CA GLY A 15 30.25 -41.06 -15.73
C GLY A 15 29.05 -41.06 -14.77
N ARG A 16 29.22 -40.44 -13.60
CA ARG A 16 28.10 -40.13 -12.69
C ARG A 16 27.27 -39.01 -13.30
N ALA A 17 26.06 -39.33 -13.74
CA ALA A 17 25.05 -38.32 -14.01
C ALA A 17 24.65 -37.65 -12.68
N SER A 18 25.02 -36.38 -12.53
CA SER A 18 24.59 -35.55 -11.41
C SER A 18 23.17 -35.08 -11.69
N SER A 19 22.17 -35.73 -11.10
CA SER A 19 20.79 -35.23 -11.14
C SER A 19 20.67 -34.09 -10.14
N VAL A 20 20.66 -32.85 -10.64
CA VAL A 20 20.28 -31.68 -9.84
C VAL A 20 18.80 -31.86 -9.45
N PRO A 21 18.45 -31.84 -8.15
CA PRO A 21 17.05 -31.91 -7.75
C PRO A 21 16.31 -30.67 -8.28
N PRO A 22 15.04 -30.81 -8.69
CA PRO A 22 14.25 -29.66 -9.12
C PRO A 22 14.21 -28.62 -8.00
N ALA A 23 14.40 -27.36 -8.35
CA ALA A 23 14.27 -26.26 -7.41
C ALA A 23 12.89 -26.33 -6.74
N ALA A 24 12.86 -26.20 -5.42
CA ALA A 24 11.60 -26.00 -4.71
C ALA A 24 10.86 -24.81 -5.35
N PRO A 25 9.52 -24.86 -5.49
CA PRO A 25 8.76 -23.72 -5.99
C PRO A 25 9.11 -22.52 -5.11
N ALA A 26 9.51 -21.41 -5.74
CA ALA A 26 9.75 -20.17 -5.02
C ALA A 26 8.48 -19.83 -4.23
N GLU A 27 8.59 -19.72 -2.91
CA GLU A 27 7.48 -19.24 -2.09
C GLU A 27 7.07 -17.88 -2.65
N ALA A 28 5.79 -17.73 -2.98
CA ALA A 28 5.25 -16.48 -3.49
C ALA A 28 5.55 -15.37 -2.47
N SER A 29 5.88 -14.17 -2.96
CA SER A 29 6.05 -13.01 -2.08
C SER A 29 4.80 -12.81 -1.21
N LEU A 30 4.96 -12.23 -0.02
CA LEU A 30 3.84 -11.93 0.88
C LEU A 30 2.73 -11.16 0.15
N SER A 31 3.11 -10.27 -0.78
CA SER A 31 2.20 -9.53 -1.66
C SER A 31 1.33 -10.45 -2.51
N LEU A 32 1.95 -11.35 -3.28
CA LEU A 32 1.22 -12.30 -4.13
C LEU A 32 0.37 -13.27 -3.29
N ALA A 33 0.87 -13.69 -2.13
CA ALA A 33 0.12 -14.54 -1.20
C ALA A 33 -1.08 -13.82 -0.55
N ALA A 34 -1.04 -12.49 -0.45
CA ALA A 34 -2.11 -11.70 0.14
C ALA A 34 -3.14 -11.17 -0.86
N ASP A 35 -2.88 -11.28 -2.16
CA ASP A 35 -3.79 -10.81 -3.22
C ASP A 35 -5.22 -11.38 -3.12
N GLU A 36 -5.33 -12.62 -2.63
CA GLU A 36 -6.63 -13.28 -2.44
C GLU A 36 -7.27 -12.97 -1.08
N ARG A 37 -6.54 -12.31 -0.17
CA ARG A 37 -6.93 -12.12 1.23
C ARG A 37 -7.48 -10.71 1.45
N MET A 38 -8.80 -10.65 1.64
CA MET A 38 -9.43 -9.50 2.27
C MET A 38 -9.68 -9.79 3.75
N ILE A 39 -9.59 -8.76 4.57
CA ILE A 39 -9.84 -8.78 6.01
C ILE A 39 -11.29 -8.37 6.26
N ASP A 40 -12.02 -9.20 7.01
CA ASP A 40 -13.36 -8.88 7.48
C ASP A 40 -13.31 -7.83 8.59
N ILE A 41 -13.97 -6.71 8.35
CA ILE A 41 -14.20 -5.66 9.33
C ILE A 41 -15.66 -5.78 9.80
N PRO A 42 -15.90 -6.08 11.10
CA PRO A 42 -17.24 -6.36 11.58
C PRO A 42 -18.15 -5.12 11.49
N ALA A 43 -19.45 -5.37 11.31
CA ALA A 43 -20.45 -4.32 11.43
C ALA A 43 -20.42 -3.72 12.83
N GLY A 44 -20.78 -2.44 12.96
CA GLY A 44 -20.99 -1.83 14.26
C GLY A 44 -20.34 -0.48 14.42
N ARG A 45 -20.41 0.00 15.67
CA ARG A 45 -19.97 1.33 16.08
C ARG A 45 -18.46 1.42 16.11
N TYR A 46 -17.91 2.49 15.57
CA TYR A 46 -16.51 2.90 15.73
C TYR A 46 -16.44 4.39 16.10
N VAL A 47 -15.25 4.85 16.48
CA VAL A 47 -15.01 6.23 16.88
C VAL A 47 -14.20 6.97 15.82
N ALA A 48 -14.87 7.89 15.12
CA ALA A 48 -14.32 8.70 14.04
C ALA A 48 -13.88 10.08 14.54
N GLY A 49 -13.00 10.74 13.78
CA GLY A 49 -12.50 12.07 14.08
C GLY A 49 -11.53 12.12 15.25
N SER A 50 -11.18 13.34 15.67
CA SER A 50 -10.19 13.62 16.71
C SER A 50 -10.70 14.58 17.77
N THR A 51 -10.21 14.46 19.00
CA THR A 51 -10.35 15.50 20.02
C THR A 51 -9.32 16.62 19.79
N PRO A 52 -9.51 17.80 20.42
CA PRO A 52 -8.49 18.86 20.42
C PRO A 52 -7.12 18.39 20.93
N GLU A 53 -7.07 17.50 21.92
CA GLU A 53 -5.83 16.95 22.48
C GLU A 53 -5.13 15.99 21.49
N GLU A 54 -5.89 15.18 20.76
CA GLU A 54 -5.35 14.34 19.69
C GLU A 54 -4.77 15.18 18.55
N ARG A 55 -5.44 16.27 18.16
CA ARG A 55 -4.93 17.24 17.16
C ARG A 55 -3.68 17.96 17.67
N ALA A 56 -3.65 18.39 18.93
CA ALA A 56 -2.48 19.01 19.54
C ALA A 56 -1.27 18.07 19.53
N THR A 57 -1.47 16.80 19.91
CA THR A 57 -0.44 15.76 19.85
C THR A 57 0.05 15.53 18.41
N ALA A 58 -0.83 15.62 17.42
CA ALA A 58 -0.44 15.51 16.02
C ALA A 58 0.47 16.66 15.57
N TYR A 59 0.17 17.90 15.95
CA TYR A 59 1.06 19.04 15.69
C TYR A 59 2.43 18.86 16.36
N ASP A 60 2.45 18.38 17.61
CA ASP A 60 3.71 18.20 18.34
C ASP A 60 4.55 17.08 17.70
N ASN A 61 3.95 15.94 17.34
CA ASN A 61 4.63 14.88 16.59
C ASN A 61 5.21 15.40 15.26
N PHE A 62 4.47 16.25 14.54
CA PHE A 62 4.95 16.83 13.28
C PHE A 62 6.17 17.73 13.52
N ARG A 63 6.07 18.66 14.47
CA ARG A 63 7.17 19.55 14.82
C ARG A 63 8.40 18.78 15.29
N ASP A 64 8.22 17.79 16.15
CA ASP A 64 9.33 17.03 16.74
C ASP A 64 10.05 16.15 15.70
N THR A 65 9.37 15.76 14.62
CA THR A 65 9.96 14.94 13.55
C THR A 65 10.47 15.74 12.35
N THR A 66 10.01 16.99 12.16
CA THR A 66 10.44 17.86 11.05
C THR A 66 11.34 19.01 11.48
N GLY A 67 11.28 19.42 12.75
CA GLY A 67 11.79 20.70 13.22
C GLY A 67 10.98 21.92 12.75
N SER A 68 9.77 21.73 12.19
CA SER A 68 8.95 22.78 11.59
C SER A 68 7.54 22.87 12.19
N ASP A 69 7.04 24.10 12.34
CA ASP A 69 5.67 24.39 12.77
C ASP A 69 4.66 24.54 11.61
N THR A 70 5.05 24.21 10.36
CA THR A 70 4.19 24.37 9.17
C THR A 70 2.80 23.77 9.35
N ALA A 71 2.69 22.54 9.87
CA ALA A 71 1.39 21.90 10.07
C ALA A 71 0.46 22.74 10.96
N ARG A 72 1.00 23.33 12.04
CA ARG A 72 0.26 24.17 12.98
C ARG A 72 -0.09 25.53 12.37
N ALA A 73 0.86 26.15 11.66
CA ALA A 73 0.64 27.41 10.97
C ALA A 73 -0.48 27.31 9.91
N GLU A 74 -0.51 26.20 9.18
CA GLU A 74 -1.50 25.90 8.14
C GLU A 74 -2.75 25.17 8.66
N ARG A 75 -2.83 24.93 9.98
CA ARG A 75 -4.01 24.36 10.65
C ARG A 75 -4.43 23.01 10.08
N TRP A 76 -3.47 22.18 9.69
CA TRP A 76 -3.73 20.91 8.99
C TRP A 76 -4.73 20.03 9.74
N PHE A 77 -4.50 19.78 11.03
CA PHE A 77 -5.32 18.86 11.82
C PHE A 77 -6.66 19.46 12.28
N GLU A 78 -6.91 20.76 12.08
CA GLU A 78 -8.24 21.35 12.29
C GLU A 78 -9.26 20.90 11.23
N ARG A 79 -8.81 20.32 10.12
CA ARG A 79 -9.67 19.79 9.07
C ARG A 79 -10.36 18.48 9.46
N GLU A 80 -9.81 17.78 10.45
CA GLU A 80 -10.38 16.52 10.95
C GLU A 80 -11.69 16.79 11.67
N ALA A 81 -12.70 15.95 11.45
CA ALA A 81 -13.96 16.06 12.18
C ALA A 81 -13.74 15.94 13.70
N ASP A 82 -14.62 16.56 14.48
CA ASP A 82 -14.64 16.36 15.93
C ASP A 82 -14.94 14.90 16.25
N ARG A 83 -14.34 14.39 17.32
CA ARG A 83 -14.50 12.99 17.71
C ARG A 83 -15.98 12.65 17.95
N HIS A 84 -16.48 11.64 17.23
CA HIS A 84 -17.87 11.20 17.33
C HIS A 84 -17.99 9.69 17.12
N SER A 85 -19.13 9.13 17.55
CA SER A 85 -19.47 7.74 17.25
C SER A 85 -20.19 7.67 15.90
N ALA A 86 -19.77 6.72 15.06
CA ALA A 86 -20.42 6.38 13.79
C ALA A 86 -20.61 4.86 13.70
N THR A 87 -21.48 4.41 12.81
CA THR A 87 -21.77 2.98 12.59
C THR A 87 -21.60 2.65 11.12
N LEU A 88 -20.88 1.57 10.83
CA LEU A 88 -20.72 1.04 9.48
C LEU A 88 -21.27 -0.39 9.41
N PRO A 89 -21.81 -0.82 8.25
CA PRO A 89 -22.04 -2.23 7.98
C PRO A 89 -20.73 -3.02 8.02
N ALA A 90 -20.83 -4.34 8.04
CA ALA A 90 -19.66 -5.19 7.83
C ALA A 90 -19.16 -5.00 6.41
N PHE A 91 -17.84 -4.99 6.24
CA PHE A 91 -17.21 -4.92 4.93
C PHE A 91 -15.90 -5.70 4.97
N ARG A 92 -15.29 -5.86 3.81
CA ARG A 92 -13.99 -6.46 3.64
C ARG A 92 -13.04 -5.47 3.01
N ILE A 93 -11.77 -5.54 3.36
CA ILE A 93 -10.74 -4.67 2.79
C ILE A 93 -9.46 -5.48 2.51
N ASP A 94 -8.77 -5.19 1.42
CA ASP A 94 -7.51 -5.87 1.12
C ASP A 94 -6.53 -5.69 2.29
N LEU A 95 -5.85 -6.78 2.65
CA LEU A 95 -4.85 -6.81 3.74
C LEU A 95 -3.75 -5.75 3.53
N MET A 96 -3.35 -5.54 2.29
CA MET A 96 -2.27 -4.65 1.87
C MET A 96 -2.71 -3.79 0.68
N PRO A 97 -1.97 -2.71 0.37
CA PRO A 97 -2.19 -1.93 -0.85
C PRO A 97 -1.99 -2.79 -2.09
N VAL A 98 -2.66 -2.43 -3.19
CA VAL A 98 -2.43 -3.06 -4.50
C VAL A 98 -1.00 -2.77 -4.92
N THR A 99 -0.31 -3.81 -5.39
CA THR A 99 1.08 -3.75 -5.82
C THR A 99 1.24 -3.55 -7.30
N GLN A 100 2.46 -3.16 -7.70
CA GLN A 100 2.85 -2.99 -9.09
C GLN A 100 2.61 -4.27 -9.91
N ALA A 101 2.92 -5.45 -9.36
CA ALA A 101 2.67 -6.73 -10.04
C ALA A 101 1.18 -7.01 -10.25
N GLN A 102 0.36 -6.81 -9.22
CA GLN A 102 -1.09 -6.98 -9.30
C GLN A 102 -1.71 -6.03 -10.32
N PHE A 103 -1.28 -4.77 -10.35
CA PHE A 103 -1.74 -3.79 -11.33
C PHE A 103 -1.28 -4.14 -12.76
N ALA A 104 -0.13 -4.82 -12.91
CA ALA A 104 0.37 -5.21 -14.22
C ALA A 104 -0.52 -6.26 -14.90
N GLU A 105 -1.11 -7.16 -14.11
CA GLU A 105 -2.12 -8.09 -14.60
C GLU A 105 -3.32 -7.37 -15.21
N PHE A 106 -3.78 -6.29 -14.56
CA PHE A 106 -4.86 -5.43 -15.07
C PHE A 106 -4.45 -4.72 -16.37
N VAL A 107 -3.25 -4.13 -16.40
CA VAL A 107 -2.71 -3.46 -17.61
C VAL A 107 -2.70 -4.40 -18.81
N VAL A 108 -2.25 -5.64 -18.62
CA VAL A 108 -2.22 -6.66 -19.68
C VAL A 108 -3.63 -7.12 -20.07
N ALA A 109 -4.47 -7.47 -19.08
CA ALA A 109 -5.79 -8.03 -19.32
C ALA A 109 -6.74 -7.03 -20.00
N GLU A 110 -6.73 -5.78 -19.54
CA GLU A 110 -7.67 -4.74 -19.99
C GLU A 110 -7.07 -3.82 -21.04
N ARG A 111 -5.81 -4.05 -21.45
CA ARG A 111 -5.04 -3.15 -22.32
C ARG A 111 -5.07 -1.71 -21.80
N ALA A 112 -5.02 -1.55 -20.48
CA ALA A 112 -5.05 -0.24 -19.84
C ALA A 112 -3.72 0.50 -20.06
N ALA A 113 -3.74 1.83 -19.97
CA ALA A 113 -2.50 2.59 -19.93
C ALA A 113 -1.73 2.24 -18.64
N PRO A 114 -0.41 2.06 -18.70
CA PRO A 114 0.40 1.91 -17.50
C PRO A 114 0.37 3.21 -16.67
N PRO A 115 0.67 3.13 -15.36
CA PRO A 115 0.84 4.31 -14.53
C PRO A 115 1.84 5.29 -15.16
N ALA A 116 1.49 6.57 -15.14
CA ALA A 116 2.29 7.63 -15.73
C ALA A 116 2.50 8.74 -14.71
N ILE A 117 3.71 9.26 -14.67
CA ILE A 117 4.10 10.40 -13.84
C ILE A 117 4.30 11.61 -14.74
N ASP A 118 3.70 12.72 -14.35
CA ASP A 118 3.80 14.00 -15.04
C ASP A 118 4.63 14.97 -14.18
N GLU A 119 5.59 15.66 -14.81
CA GLU A 119 6.47 16.58 -14.09
C GLU A 119 5.70 17.78 -13.54
N ALA A 120 4.69 18.28 -14.26
CA ALA A 120 3.90 19.41 -13.76
C ALA A 120 3.05 18.99 -12.56
N ALA A 121 2.47 17.79 -12.57
CA ALA A 121 1.77 17.22 -11.41
C ALA A 121 2.73 17.02 -10.22
N TRP A 122 3.93 16.48 -10.47
CA TRP A 122 4.99 16.34 -9.47
C TRP A 122 5.32 17.68 -8.78
N GLN A 123 5.55 18.73 -9.56
CA GLN A 123 5.86 20.06 -9.02
C GLN A 123 4.65 20.68 -8.29
N ALA A 124 3.44 20.52 -8.82
CA ALA A 124 2.22 21.02 -8.19
C ALA A 124 1.93 20.36 -6.84
N GLU A 125 2.41 19.14 -6.61
CA GLU A 125 2.33 18.44 -5.33
C GLU A 125 3.37 18.89 -4.30
N GLY A 126 4.25 19.84 -4.65
CA GLY A 126 5.34 20.27 -3.78
C GLY A 126 6.41 19.19 -3.62
N MET A 127 6.52 18.26 -4.57
CA MET A 127 7.59 17.28 -4.56
C MET A 127 8.92 17.99 -4.85
N THR A 128 9.77 18.04 -3.82
CA THR A 128 11.11 18.61 -3.91
C THR A 128 12.11 17.56 -4.40
N GLY A 129 13.07 17.99 -5.23
CA GLY A 129 14.09 17.11 -5.82
C GLY A 129 14.06 17.10 -7.34
N ASP A 130 15.09 16.51 -7.94
CA ASP A 130 15.21 16.39 -9.40
C ASP A 130 14.26 15.31 -9.94
N PHE A 131 13.23 15.75 -10.68
CA PHE A 131 12.26 14.87 -11.32
C PHE A 131 12.95 13.86 -12.24
N ALA A 132 13.96 14.28 -13.00
CA ALA A 132 14.67 13.41 -13.94
C ALA A 132 15.41 12.26 -13.23
N SER A 133 15.86 12.48 -11.99
CA SER A 133 16.50 11.45 -11.15
C SER A 133 15.49 10.52 -10.46
N PHE A 134 14.29 11.02 -10.17
CA PHE A 134 13.25 10.24 -9.48
C PHE A 134 12.43 9.39 -10.46
N ALA A 135 11.96 10.00 -11.54
CA ALA A 135 11.02 9.44 -12.49
C ALA A 135 11.38 8.03 -12.99
N PRO A 136 12.64 7.73 -13.39
CA PRO A 136 13.00 6.42 -13.94
C PRO A 136 12.69 5.23 -13.04
N ARG A 137 12.55 5.44 -11.72
CA ARG A 137 12.24 4.40 -10.74
C ARG A 137 10.79 3.94 -10.77
N LEU A 138 9.90 4.77 -11.30
CA LEU A 138 8.46 4.53 -11.39
C LEU A 138 8.00 4.23 -12.82
N VAL A 139 8.83 4.50 -13.83
CA VAL A 139 8.45 4.34 -15.24
C VAL A 139 8.32 2.87 -15.61
N TRP A 140 7.12 2.49 -16.03
CA TRP A 140 6.82 1.19 -16.61
C TRP A 140 7.37 1.08 -18.04
N ARG A 141 7.81 -0.11 -18.43
CA ARG A 141 8.30 -0.39 -19.80
C ARG A 141 7.61 -1.63 -20.34
N ASP A 142 7.10 -1.53 -21.57
CA ASP A 142 6.40 -2.63 -22.26
C ASP A 142 5.27 -3.26 -21.43
N GLY A 143 4.52 -2.43 -20.70
CA GLY A 143 3.42 -2.86 -19.82
C GLY A 143 3.86 -3.57 -18.55
N ARG A 144 5.17 -3.54 -18.23
CA ARG A 144 5.74 -4.17 -17.03
C ARG A 144 6.18 -3.12 -16.02
N PRO A 145 6.01 -3.40 -14.72
CA PRO A 145 6.50 -2.53 -13.68
C PRO A 145 8.04 -2.49 -13.67
N PRO A 146 8.63 -1.45 -13.06
CA PRO A 146 10.07 -1.40 -12.81
C PRO A 146 10.54 -2.67 -12.11
N SER A 147 11.67 -3.24 -12.57
CA SER A 147 12.26 -4.44 -11.95
C SER A 147 12.54 -4.21 -10.46
N SER A 148 12.36 -5.24 -9.65
CA SER A 148 12.54 -5.23 -8.18
C SER A 148 11.58 -4.29 -7.44
N ARG A 149 10.46 -3.91 -8.07
CA ARG A 149 9.37 -3.14 -7.44
C ARG A 149 8.02 -3.83 -7.58
N GLU A 150 8.00 -5.09 -8.00
CA GLU A 150 6.80 -5.90 -8.20
C GLU A 150 5.91 -5.93 -6.94
N ASP A 151 6.53 -6.04 -5.76
CA ASP A 151 5.86 -6.08 -4.46
C ASP A 151 5.68 -4.71 -3.78
N HIS A 152 6.08 -3.61 -4.43
CA HIS A 152 5.81 -2.26 -3.93
C HIS A 152 4.37 -1.85 -4.24
N PRO A 153 3.75 -0.96 -3.44
CA PRO A 153 2.45 -0.40 -3.78
C PRO A 153 2.50 0.29 -5.15
N VAL A 154 1.47 0.07 -5.98
CA VAL A 154 1.30 0.84 -7.21
C VAL A 154 0.96 2.29 -6.85
N VAL A 155 1.61 3.23 -7.52
CA VAL A 155 1.39 4.69 -7.38
C VAL A 155 1.30 5.31 -8.76
N ALA A 156 1.05 6.62 -8.84
CA ALA A 156 0.86 7.34 -10.11
C ALA A 156 -0.33 6.79 -10.93
N VAL A 157 -1.37 6.36 -10.21
CA VAL A 157 -2.64 5.88 -10.77
C VAL A 157 -3.72 6.88 -10.40
N ALA A 158 -4.42 7.40 -11.39
CA ALA A 158 -5.58 8.27 -11.17
C ALA A 158 -6.75 7.49 -10.55
N TRP A 159 -7.65 8.20 -9.88
CA TRP A 159 -8.72 7.59 -9.10
C TRP A 159 -9.63 6.67 -9.94
N ALA A 160 -9.95 7.07 -11.17
CA ALA A 160 -10.84 6.31 -12.05
C ALA A 160 -10.22 4.97 -12.46
N GLU A 161 -8.92 4.93 -12.69
CA GLU A 161 -8.16 3.72 -13.01
C GLU A 161 -8.06 2.79 -11.80
N ALA A 162 -7.86 3.34 -10.59
CA ALA A 162 -7.91 2.56 -9.35
C ALA A 162 -9.29 1.91 -9.13
N GLU A 163 -10.37 2.67 -9.40
CA GLU A 163 -11.74 2.15 -9.34
C GLU A 163 -12.00 1.07 -10.40
N ARG A 164 -11.53 1.28 -11.64
CA ARG A 164 -11.60 0.26 -12.72
C ARG A 164 -10.84 -1.01 -12.34
N TYR A 165 -9.64 -0.88 -11.76
CA TYR A 165 -8.89 -2.02 -11.25
C TYR A 165 -9.70 -2.82 -10.23
N CYS A 166 -10.27 -2.15 -9.22
CA CYS A 166 -11.02 -2.86 -8.19
C CYS A 166 -12.22 -3.60 -8.77
N ARG A 167 -12.98 -2.99 -9.69
CA ARG A 167 -14.08 -3.68 -10.38
C ARG A 167 -13.60 -4.90 -11.17
N TRP A 168 -12.53 -4.74 -11.95
CA TRP A 168 -11.95 -5.83 -12.74
C TRP A 168 -11.48 -6.98 -11.86
N ARG A 169 -10.70 -6.69 -10.80
CA ARG A 169 -10.21 -7.69 -9.85
C ARG A 169 -11.37 -8.40 -9.17
N GLY A 170 -12.43 -7.66 -8.83
CA GLY A 170 -13.65 -8.23 -8.31
C GLY A 170 -14.32 -9.23 -9.27
N GLY A 171 -14.39 -8.90 -10.55
CA GLY A 171 -14.87 -9.82 -11.60
C GLY A 171 -14.04 -11.10 -11.68
N GLN A 172 -12.71 -10.99 -11.66
CA GLN A 172 -11.80 -12.16 -11.67
C GLN A 172 -11.98 -13.06 -10.44
N ARG A 173 -12.36 -12.48 -9.30
CA ARG A 173 -12.54 -13.19 -8.03
C ARG A 173 -14.00 -13.58 -7.74
N GLY A 174 -14.92 -13.33 -8.67
CA GLY A 174 -16.35 -13.63 -8.49
C GLY A 174 -17.01 -12.82 -7.36
N GLN A 175 -16.46 -11.66 -7.02
CA GLN A 175 -16.88 -10.85 -5.89
C GLN A 175 -16.76 -9.36 -6.22
N PRO A 176 -17.84 -8.58 -6.22
CA PRO A 176 -17.76 -7.15 -6.46
C PRO A 176 -16.79 -6.46 -5.49
N ARG A 177 -15.78 -5.79 -6.06
CA ARG A 177 -14.81 -4.96 -5.33
C ARG A 177 -14.90 -3.52 -5.82
N ARG A 178 -14.58 -2.59 -4.92
CA ARG A 178 -14.60 -1.14 -5.10
C ARG A 178 -13.45 -0.51 -4.34
N LEU A 179 -13.23 0.80 -4.49
CA LEU A 179 -12.41 1.54 -3.53
C LEU A 179 -13.15 1.63 -2.17
N PRO A 180 -12.43 1.69 -1.04
CA PRO A 180 -13.04 1.95 0.26
C PRO A 180 -13.57 3.40 0.35
N THR A 181 -14.48 3.65 1.28
CA THR A 181 -14.77 5.02 1.74
C THR A 181 -13.68 5.50 2.70
N ALA A 182 -13.61 6.81 2.94
CA ALA A 182 -12.73 7.37 3.97
C ALA A 182 -13.06 6.82 5.37
N ASP A 183 -14.35 6.61 5.66
CA ASP A 183 -14.85 6.08 6.93
C ASP A 183 -14.47 4.60 7.12
N GLU A 184 -14.50 3.80 6.06
CA GLU A 184 -14.07 2.39 6.09
C GLU A 184 -12.57 2.29 6.39
N LEU A 185 -11.73 3.10 5.75
CA LEU A 185 -10.30 3.14 6.05
C LEU A 185 -10.03 3.64 7.47
N GLU A 186 -10.77 4.62 7.93
CA GLU A 186 -10.65 5.13 9.29
C GLU A 186 -11.03 4.08 10.33
N LYS A 187 -12.15 3.37 10.14
CA LYS A 187 -12.53 2.25 11.01
C LYS A 187 -11.47 1.15 10.96
N ALA A 188 -11.04 0.75 9.76
CA ALA A 188 -10.03 -0.30 9.59
C ALA A 188 -8.71 0.05 10.28
N ALA A 189 -8.34 1.34 10.35
CA ALA A 189 -7.15 1.80 11.07
C ALA A 189 -7.37 1.86 12.58
N ARG A 190 -8.44 2.52 13.05
CA ARG A 190 -8.59 2.92 14.46
C ARG A 190 -9.16 1.83 15.37
N GLY A 191 -9.83 0.83 14.80
CA GLY A 191 -10.64 -0.10 15.58
C GLY A 191 -11.81 0.58 16.30
N ASP A 192 -12.51 -0.16 17.15
CA ASP A 192 -13.68 0.36 17.87
C ASP A 192 -13.31 1.33 19.00
N GLY A 193 -12.06 1.27 19.48
CA GLY A 193 -11.54 2.15 20.53
C GLY A 193 -11.16 3.56 20.07
N GLY A 194 -11.10 3.79 18.75
CA GLY A 194 -10.68 5.08 18.19
C GLY A 194 -9.20 5.37 18.40
N MET A 195 -8.32 4.38 18.19
CA MET A 195 -6.88 4.58 18.36
C MET A 195 -6.35 5.65 17.40
N ALA A 196 -5.38 6.47 17.85
CA ALA A 196 -4.81 7.53 17.00
C ALA A 196 -4.14 6.97 15.73
N TYR A 197 -3.34 5.91 15.87
CA TYR A 197 -2.67 5.15 14.81
C TYR A 197 -3.14 3.69 14.83
N PRO A 198 -2.88 2.90 13.77
CA PRO A 198 -3.28 1.49 13.72
C PRO A 198 -2.81 0.65 14.91
N TRP A 199 -1.64 0.98 15.45
CA TRP A 199 -1.02 0.22 16.54
C TRP A 199 -1.24 0.84 17.94
N GLY A 200 -1.92 1.97 18.06
CA GLY A 200 -2.13 2.64 19.34
C GLY A 200 -2.14 4.16 19.28
N ASN A 201 -1.97 4.81 20.44
CA ASN A 201 -2.16 6.26 20.57
C ASN A 201 -0.86 7.07 20.47
N LEU A 202 0.29 6.41 20.41
CA LEU A 202 1.59 7.06 20.32
C LEU A 202 2.18 6.88 18.91
N TYR A 203 2.87 7.91 18.44
CA TYR A 203 3.62 7.82 17.19
C TYR A 203 4.85 6.92 17.40
N GLU A 204 4.98 5.89 16.56
CA GLU A 204 6.08 4.93 16.64
C GLU A 204 6.73 4.82 15.24
N PRO A 205 7.90 5.43 15.01
CA PRO A 205 8.48 5.57 13.67
C PRO A 205 8.96 4.25 13.06
N ASP A 206 9.09 3.18 13.85
CA ASP A 206 9.49 1.85 13.39
C ASP A 206 8.31 1.01 12.86
N LYS A 207 7.07 1.50 12.97
CA LYS A 207 5.84 0.78 12.60
C LYS A 207 5.26 1.19 11.24
N LEU A 208 5.92 2.07 10.52
CA LEU A 208 5.48 2.55 9.21
C LEU A 208 6.65 2.96 8.34
N ASN A 209 6.44 2.98 7.02
CA ASN A 209 7.31 3.69 6.10
C ASN A 209 6.94 5.18 6.07
N SER A 210 7.86 6.05 6.49
CA SER A 210 7.70 7.51 6.59
C SER A 210 9.04 8.22 6.38
N ALA A 211 9.07 9.55 6.27
CA ALA A 211 10.32 10.30 6.14
C ALA A 211 11.22 10.22 7.39
N VAL A 212 10.69 9.77 8.53
CA VAL A 212 11.43 9.73 9.80
C VAL A 212 12.45 8.60 9.84
N ARG A 213 12.09 7.41 9.32
CA ARG A 213 12.95 6.21 9.32
C ARG A 213 12.91 5.38 8.03
N GLY A 214 12.08 5.78 7.06
CA GLY A 214 11.97 5.11 5.77
C GLY A 214 13.12 5.43 4.82
N PRO A 215 13.25 4.69 3.71
CA PRO A 215 14.35 4.83 2.77
C PRO A 215 14.20 6.03 1.80
N GLY A 216 13.23 6.91 2.02
CA GLY A 216 12.88 7.99 1.09
C GLY A 216 12.22 7.49 -0.20
N ASP A 217 11.57 6.33 -0.14
CA ASP A 217 10.80 5.71 -1.23
C ASP A 217 9.78 4.74 -0.60
N THR A 218 8.85 4.24 -1.41
CA THR A 218 8.03 3.09 -1.08
C THR A 218 8.88 1.89 -0.70
N THR A 219 8.32 1.02 0.14
CA THR A 219 8.87 -0.30 0.50
C THR A 219 7.90 -1.39 0.04
N PRO A 220 8.35 -2.65 -0.07
CA PRO A 220 7.45 -3.76 -0.31
C PRO A 220 6.29 -3.75 0.69
N VAL A 221 5.08 -4.08 0.21
CA VAL A 221 3.91 -4.12 1.08
C VAL A 221 4.10 -5.13 2.22
N GLY A 222 3.59 -4.80 3.41
CA GLY A 222 3.66 -5.66 4.58
C GLY A 222 5.03 -5.72 5.27
N ASN A 223 6.00 -4.88 4.86
CA ASN A 223 7.32 -4.81 5.48
C ASN A 223 7.31 -4.28 6.93
N TYR A 224 6.17 -3.75 7.39
CA TYR A 224 5.96 -3.23 8.75
C TYR A 224 4.84 -3.99 9.48
N PRO A 225 5.03 -5.28 9.82
CA PRO A 225 3.98 -6.10 10.46
C PRO A 225 3.57 -5.57 11.84
N ALA A 226 4.47 -4.92 12.57
CA ALA A 226 4.16 -4.27 13.85
C ALA A 226 3.26 -3.03 13.69
N GLY A 227 3.06 -2.55 12.47
CA GLY A 227 2.15 -1.47 12.11
C GLY A 227 0.73 -1.93 11.78
N ALA A 228 0.41 -3.21 11.98
CA ALA A 228 -0.92 -3.75 11.76
C ALA A 228 -1.98 -3.01 12.60
N SER A 229 -3.16 -2.83 12.01
CA SER A 229 -4.32 -2.33 12.73
C SER A 229 -4.88 -3.36 13.72
N PRO A 230 -5.86 -2.99 14.58
CA PRO A 230 -6.49 -3.96 15.47
C PRO A 230 -7.21 -5.10 14.73
N TYR A 231 -7.51 -4.90 13.45
CA TYR A 231 -8.08 -5.91 12.56
C TYR A 231 -7.03 -6.69 11.75
N GLY A 232 -5.74 -6.36 11.90
CA GLY A 232 -4.64 -7.00 11.18
C GLY A 232 -4.33 -6.39 9.81
N VAL A 233 -4.97 -5.28 9.43
CA VAL A 233 -4.74 -4.63 8.13
C VAL A 233 -3.38 -3.90 8.16
N LEU A 234 -2.56 -4.09 7.13
CA LEU A 234 -1.20 -3.55 7.04
C LEU A 234 -1.16 -2.25 6.21
N ASP A 235 -0.12 -1.45 6.43
CA ASP A 235 0.22 -0.23 5.67
C ASP A 235 -0.91 0.81 5.57
N LEU A 236 -1.76 0.93 6.61
CA LEU A 236 -2.80 1.96 6.66
C LEU A 236 -2.27 3.35 7.03
N ALA A 237 -1.15 3.43 7.75
CA ALA A 237 -0.61 4.68 8.28
C ALA A 237 0.57 5.26 7.48
N GLY A 238 1.17 4.52 6.55
CA GLY A 238 2.37 4.95 5.84
C GLY A 238 2.55 4.20 4.52
N ASN A 239 3.76 4.30 3.96
CA ASN A 239 4.11 3.82 2.61
C ASN A 239 3.45 4.67 1.52
N VAL A 240 2.12 4.61 1.38
CA VAL A 240 1.36 5.43 0.43
C VAL A 240 0.02 5.83 1.03
N TYR A 241 -0.50 6.99 0.60
CA TYR A 241 -1.91 7.32 0.79
C TYR A 241 -2.80 6.35 0.00
N HIS A 242 -4.05 6.23 0.44
CA HIS A 242 -5.06 5.37 -0.19
C HIS A 242 -6.17 6.21 -0.82
N TRP A 243 -6.41 6.02 -2.11
CA TRP A 243 -7.62 6.54 -2.76
C TRP A 243 -8.89 6.05 -2.08
N THR A 244 -9.89 6.92 -1.97
CA THR A 244 -11.22 6.59 -1.43
C THR A 244 -12.33 7.02 -2.38
N THR A 245 -13.53 6.46 -2.22
CA THR A 245 -14.72 6.92 -2.93
C THR A 245 -15.28 8.24 -2.40
N THR A 246 -14.83 8.70 -1.22
CA THR A 246 -15.35 9.89 -0.56
C THR A 246 -14.97 11.17 -1.33
N PRO A 247 -15.94 12.04 -1.70
CA PRO A 247 -15.65 13.31 -2.38
C PRO A 247 -14.79 14.25 -1.51
N GLY A 248 -13.76 14.87 -2.10
CA GLY A 248 -12.93 15.89 -1.45
C GLY A 248 -13.36 17.33 -1.76
N GLY A 249 -14.11 17.52 -2.83
CA GLY A 249 -14.43 18.82 -3.42
C GLY A 249 -14.59 18.69 -4.93
N PRO A 250 -14.78 19.80 -5.67
CA PRO A 250 -14.85 19.77 -7.13
C PRO A 250 -13.61 19.11 -7.74
N GLY A 251 -13.79 17.98 -8.42
CA GLY A 251 -12.69 17.24 -9.07
C GLY A 251 -11.73 16.50 -8.12
N GLU A 252 -12.00 16.50 -6.81
CA GLU A 252 -11.11 15.91 -5.81
C GLU A 252 -11.73 14.72 -5.09
N ARG A 253 -10.86 13.86 -4.56
CA ARG A 253 -11.20 12.75 -3.67
C ARG A 253 -10.41 12.87 -2.38
N VAL A 254 -11.04 12.42 -1.30
CA VAL A 254 -10.33 12.24 -0.03
C VAL A 254 -9.35 11.08 -0.18
N ILE A 255 -8.16 11.26 0.37
CA ILE A 255 -7.16 10.21 0.55
C ILE A 255 -6.86 10.04 2.04
N LYS A 256 -6.61 8.81 2.48
CA LYS A 256 -6.36 8.46 3.89
C LYS A 256 -4.99 7.82 4.07
N GLY A 257 -4.46 7.84 5.29
CA GLY A 257 -3.15 7.30 5.65
C GLY A 257 -2.05 8.37 5.63
N SER A 258 -0.83 7.99 5.27
CA SER A 258 0.26 8.90 4.92
C SER A 258 1.21 8.22 3.94
N ALA A 259 2.21 8.93 3.44
CA ALA A 259 3.19 8.39 2.51
C ALA A 259 4.61 8.27 3.09
N TRP A 260 5.47 7.58 2.36
CA TRP A 260 6.90 7.40 2.65
C TRP A 260 7.68 8.71 2.87
N ARG A 261 7.15 9.86 2.42
CA ARG A 261 7.76 11.20 2.59
C ARG A 261 7.17 12.01 3.74
N ASP A 262 6.14 11.50 4.40
CA ASP A 262 5.42 12.22 5.44
C ASP A 262 6.08 11.99 6.81
N PHE A 263 5.80 12.90 7.73
CA PHE A 263 6.40 12.93 9.07
C PHE A 263 5.38 12.57 10.15
N GLY A 264 5.78 12.64 11.42
CA GLY A 264 4.91 12.36 12.55
C GLY A 264 3.65 13.23 12.58
N GLY A 265 2.59 12.74 13.21
CA GLY A 265 1.28 13.41 13.26
C GLY A 265 0.39 13.11 12.06
N LEU A 266 0.99 12.92 10.88
CA LEU A 266 0.34 12.32 9.72
C LEU A 266 0.24 10.79 9.88
N GLY A 267 -0.63 10.14 9.12
CA GLY A 267 -0.82 8.67 9.19
C GLY A 267 -1.73 8.22 10.33
N ARG A 268 -2.26 9.16 11.12
CA ARG A 268 -3.33 8.89 12.07
C ARG A 268 -4.59 8.45 11.34
N GLY A 269 -5.38 7.58 11.98
CA GLY A 269 -6.60 7.06 11.39
C GLY A 269 -7.62 8.15 11.03
N ALA A 270 -7.68 9.24 11.80
CA ALA A 270 -8.56 10.39 11.54
C ALA A 270 -8.03 11.37 10.49
N TRP A 271 -6.70 11.38 10.25
CA TRP A 271 -6.08 12.28 9.28
C TRP A 271 -6.57 11.96 7.86
N PHE A 272 -6.68 13.00 7.04
CA PHE A 272 -6.93 12.87 5.62
C PHE A 272 -6.33 14.06 4.87
N ASP A 273 -6.14 13.86 3.57
CA ASP A 273 -5.84 14.94 2.63
C ASP A 273 -6.77 14.83 1.40
N ARG A 274 -6.64 15.76 0.46
CA ARG A 274 -7.44 15.77 -0.77
C ARG A 274 -6.53 15.89 -1.97
N ARG A 275 -6.89 15.18 -3.03
CA ARG A 275 -6.13 15.17 -4.27
C ARG A 275 -7.03 15.17 -5.49
N ALA A 276 -6.54 15.76 -6.57
CA ALA A 276 -7.21 15.80 -7.86
C ALA A 276 -7.42 14.38 -8.38
N ALA A 277 -8.67 13.98 -8.59
CA ALA A 277 -9.03 12.61 -8.94
C ALA A 277 -8.49 12.17 -10.32
N ALA A 278 -8.22 13.14 -11.20
CA ALA A 278 -7.75 12.90 -12.57
C ALA A 278 -6.23 12.77 -12.69
N ALA A 279 -5.48 12.98 -11.60
CA ALA A 279 -4.01 12.94 -11.61
C ALA A 279 -3.48 11.65 -10.97
N GLY A 280 -2.38 11.14 -11.52
CA GLY A 280 -1.58 10.08 -10.90
C GLY A 280 -0.55 10.70 -9.95
N HIS A 281 -0.73 10.49 -8.65
CA HIS A 281 0.20 11.01 -7.63
C HIS A 281 1.21 9.94 -7.20
N VAL A 282 2.47 10.33 -7.07
CA VAL A 282 3.59 9.43 -6.71
C VAL A 282 3.55 8.94 -5.26
N VAL A 283 2.72 9.56 -4.43
CA VAL A 283 2.52 9.22 -3.01
C VAL A 283 1.16 8.59 -2.74
N VAL A 284 0.31 8.46 -3.76
CA VAL A 284 -1.04 7.90 -3.63
C VAL A 284 -1.10 6.58 -4.39
N GLY A 285 -1.33 5.52 -3.63
CA GLY A 285 -1.75 4.23 -4.15
C GLY A 285 -3.21 3.97 -3.76
N PHE A 286 -3.57 2.69 -3.67
CA PHE A 286 -4.91 2.30 -3.26
C PHE A 286 -4.96 0.85 -2.79
N ARG A 287 -6.09 0.51 -2.19
CA ARG A 287 -6.51 -0.85 -1.87
C ARG A 287 -7.98 -1.01 -2.22
N CYS A 288 -8.43 -2.23 -2.44
CA CYS A 288 -9.85 -2.48 -2.69
C CYS A 288 -10.58 -2.86 -1.39
N ALA A 289 -11.88 -2.59 -1.40
CA ALA A 289 -12.86 -3.04 -0.43
C ALA A 289 -13.99 -3.78 -1.14
N ALA A 290 -14.74 -4.56 -0.38
CA ALA A 290 -15.92 -5.26 -0.83
C ALA A 290 -16.96 -5.22 0.29
N ASP A 291 -18.23 -5.29 -0.07
CA ASP A 291 -19.25 -5.51 0.95
C ASP A 291 -19.08 -6.90 1.56
N ALA A 292 -19.47 -7.06 2.83
CA ALA A 292 -19.49 -8.37 3.47
C ALA A 292 -20.50 -9.28 2.74
N PRO A 293 -20.25 -10.61 2.67
CA PRO A 293 -21.24 -11.55 2.16
C PRO A 293 -22.56 -11.41 2.94
N PRO A 294 -23.71 -11.56 2.28
CA PRO A 294 -25.03 -11.55 2.94
C PRO A 294 -25.20 -12.70 3.93
#